data_AF-A0A8D8FXE0-F1
#
_entry.id   AF-A0A8D8FXE0-F1
#
_cell.length_a   1.000
_cell.length_b   1.000
_cell.length_c   1.000
_cell.angle_alpha   90.00
_cell.angle_beta   90.00
_cell.angle_gamma   90.00
#
_symmetry.space_group_name_H-M   'P 1'
#
loop_
_entity.id
_entity.type
_entity.pdbx_description
1 polymer ?
#
loop_
_entity_poly.entity_id
_entity_poly.type
_entity_poly.pdbx_seq_one_letter_code
_entity_poly.pdbx_strand_id
1 'polypeptide(L)'
;MSGTILENLSGRKLSILVSCLLFLQFLCFLLGGLVAPVPASVQTILATICKDVPGSHNDTNIWLYSRGEDHCQTLDHIDIENHDTKMANQIVFVFQMPLPREGRQLDYSRWQQNLIGVLQTDIAYDANILLKPHTKMSIDARLAYRNKGDHDQDWKYLASSLETRDLDCFADNVTDEYLYNCNAIPLFELGSLHHDYYLLNVRIPVDSDMKMNLDIGHIQDLHLSVIYQN
;
A
#
# COMPACT_ATOMS: atom_id res chain seq x y z
N MET A 1 50.98 3.06 -30.78
CA MET A 1 49.66 3.06 -30.13
C MET A 1 49.00 1.74 -30.50
N SER A 2 48.85 0.80 -29.55
CA SER A 2 48.19 -0.47 -29.85
C SER A 2 46.70 -0.20 -30.05
N GLY A 3 46.21 -0.43 -31.27
CA GLY A 3 44.79 -0.31 -31.61
C GLY A 3 43.93 -1.19 -30.70
N THR A 4 42.67 -0.81 -30.54
CA THR A 4 41.73 -1.53 -29.66
C THR A 4 41.52 -2.97 -30.14
N ILE A 5 41.03 -3.85 -29.28
CA ILE A 5 40.80 -5.28 -29.61
C ILE A 5 39.95 -5.46 -30.87
N LEU A 6 39.02 -4.53 -31.12
CA LEU A 6 38.14 -4.51 -32.30
C LEU A 6 38.89 -4.20 -33.61
N GLU A 7 39.96 -3.40 -33.56
CA GLU A 7 40.75 -3.02 -34.75
C GLU A 7 41.70 -4.14 -35.20
N ASN A 8 42.07 -5.04 -34.28
CA ASN A 8 42.97 -6.17 -34.56
C ASN A 8 42.23 -7.51 -34.79
N LEU A 9 40.89 -7.50 -34.75
CA LEU A 9 40.06 -8.69 -34.88
C LEU A 9 39.74 -8.97 -36.36
N SER A 10 40.11 -10.17 -36.84
CA SER A 10 39.68 -10.68 -38.15
C SER A 10 38.15 -10.82 -38.19
N GLY A 11 37.53 -10.45 -39.32
CA GLY A 11 36.07 -10.53 -39.51
C GLY A 11 35.46 -11.91 -39.21
N ARG A 12 36.22 -12.99 -39.38
CA ARG A 12 35.78 -14.35 -39.00
C ARG A 12 35.66 -14.52 -37.48
N LYS A 13 36.60 -13.99 -36.71
CA LYS A 13 36.57 -14.02 -35.23
C LYS A 13 35.44 -13.14 -34.69
N LEU A 14 35.22 -11.98 -35.31
CA LEU A 14 34.12 -11.08 -34.97
C LEU A 14 32.76 -11.75 -35.23
N SER A 15 32.58 -12.41 -36.38
CA SER A 15 31.33 -13.11 -36.72
C SER A 15 30.99 -14.25 -35.74
N ILE A 16 32.00 -15.02 -35.30
CA ILE A 16 31.81 -16.08 -34.29
C ILE A 16 31.38 -15.47 -32.95
N LEU A 17 32.03 -14.38 -32.52
CA LEU A 17 31.70 -13.70 -31.27
C LEU A 17 30.27 -13.16 -31.29
N VAL A 18 29.87 -12.47 -32.36
CA VAL A 18 28.51 -11.95 -32.52
C VAL A 18 27.47 -13.07 -32.55
N SER A 19 27.75 -14.18 -33.25
CA SER A 19 26.83 -15.32 -33.29
C SER A 19 26.67 -15.98 -31.91
N CYS A 20 27.76 -16.08 -31.13
CA CYS A 20 27.72 -16.58 -29.76
C CYS A 20 26.89 -15.66 -28.84
N LEU A 21 27.10 -14.35 -28.92
CA LEU A 21 26.32 -13.37 -28.15
C LEU A 21 24.83 -13.39 -28.54
N LEU A 22 24.50 -13.53 -29.83
CA LEU A 22 23.12 -13.66 -30.29
C LEU A 22 22.46 -14.93 -29.77
N PHE A 23 23.17 -16.05 -29.77
CA PHE A 23 22.66 -17.30 -29.19
C PHE A 23 22.43 -17.17 -27.69
N LEU A 24 23.36 -16.57 -26.95
CA LEU A 24 23.20 -16.31 -25.52
C LEU A 24 22.01 -15.38 -25.24
N GLN A 25 21.85 -14.30 -26.02
CA GLN A 25 20.72 -13.40 -25.90
C GLN A 25 19.38 -14.10 -26.14
N PHE A 26 19.32 -14.98 -27.14
CA PHE A 26 18.14 -15.79 -27.40
C PHE A 26 17.80 -16.72 -26.23
N LEU A 27 18.81 -17.36 -25.62
CA LEU A 27 18.61 -18.17 -24.42
C LEU A 27 18.11 -17.33 -23.23
N CYS A 28 18.64 -16.13 -23.01
CA CYS A 28 18.16 -15.22 -21.98
C CYS A 28 16.68 -14.86 -22.17
N PHE A 29 16.25 -14.61 -23.42
CA PHE A 29 14.83 -14.37 -23.72
C PHE A 29 13.95 -15.58 -23.47
N LEU A 30 14.40 -16.79 -23.82
CA LEU A 30 13.66 -18.01 -23.52
C LEU A 30 13.53 -18.25 -22.01
N LEU A 31 14.60 -18.00 -21.24
CA LEU A 31 14.56 -18.11 -19.78
C LEU A 31 13.58 -17.11 -19.16
N GLY A 32 13.63 -15.84 -19.59
CA GLY A 32 12.72 -14.81 -19.11
C GLY A 32 11.26 -15.03 -19.51
N GLY A 33 11.01 -15.58 -20.70
CA GLY A 33 9.65 -15.75 -21.23
C GLY A 33 8.96 -17.07 -20.85
N LEU A 34 9.72 -18.16 -20.65
CA LEU A 34 9.17 -19.50 -20.42
C LEU A 34 9.35 -20.02 -18.99
N VAL A 35 10.35 -19.52 -18.25
CA VAL A 35 10.72 -20.06 -16.94
C VAL A 35 10.46 -19.06 -15.82
N ALA A 36 10.86 -17.80 -16.02
CA ALA A 36 10.69 -16.78 -15.00
C ALA A 36 9.21 -16.40 -14.81
N PRO A 37 8.73 -16.25 -13.56
CA PRO A 37 7.41 -15.72 -13.29
C PRO A 37 7.33 -14.23 -13.64
N VAL A 38 6.11 -13.69 -13.63
CA VAL A 38 5.89 -12.24 -13.74
C VAL A 38 6.68 -11.54 -12.64
N PRO A 39 7.49 -10.50 -12.96
CA PRO A 39 8.47 -9.94 -12.03
C PRO A 39 7.85 -9.36 -10.76
N ALA A 40 6.65 -8.78 -10.85
CA ALA A 40 5.94 -8.24 -9.71
C ALA A 40 4.48 -8.69 -9.70
N SER A 41 3.91 -8.77 -8.51
CA SER A 41 2.48 -8.97 -8.30
C SER A 41 1.91 -7.84 -7.48
N VAL A 42 0.65 -7.52 -7.77
CA VAL A 42 -0.10 -6.46 -7.09
C VAL A 42 -1.35 -7.05 -6.47
N GLN A 43 -1.64 -6.63 -5.25
CA GLN A 43 -2.85 -6.97 -4.52
C GLN A 43 -3.48 -5.69 -4.00
N THR A 44 -4.71 -5.40 -4.43
CA THR A 44 -5.52 -4.30 -3.93
C THR A 44 -6.33 -4.76 -2.72
N ILE A 45 -6.25 -4.02 -1.62
CA ILE A 45 -6.88 -4.34 -0.35
C ILE A 45 -7.82 -3.18 0.01
N LEU A 46 -9.11 -3.46 0.16
CA LEU A 46 -10.04 -2.52 0.77
C LEU A 46 -9.82 -2.51 2.29
N ALA A 47 -9.75 -1.32 2.88
CA ALA A 47 -9.62 -1.15 4.31
C ALA A 47 -10.83 -1.73 5.05
N THR A 48 -10.59 -2.34 6.21
CA THR A 48 -11.64 -2.57 7.19
C THR A 48 -11.71 -1.38 8.12
N ILE A 49 -12.88 -0.73 8.21
CA ILE A 49 -13.09 0.42 9.07
C ILE A 49 -13.36 -0.09 10.50
N CYS A 50 -12.42 0.13 11.39
CA CYS A 50 -12.49 -0.31 12.78
C CYS A 50 -12.70 0.87 13.73
N LYS A 51 -13.49 0.67 14.78
CA LYS A 51 -13.57 1.61 15.90
C LYS A 51 -12.29 1.59 16.73
N ASP A 52 -11.76 2.77 17.03
CA ASP A 52 -10.57 2.92 17.85
C ASP A 52 -10.85 2.65 19.34
N VAL A 53 -9.83 2.19 20.06
CA VAL A 53 -9.90 2.01 21.51
C VAL A 53 -9.58 3.35 22.19
N PRO A 54 -10.47 3.90 23.05
CA PRO A 54 -10.23 5.17 23.71
C PRO A 54 -8.90 5.21 24.47
N GLY A 55 -8.07 6.22 24.22
CA GLY A 55 -6.76 6.37 24.86
C GLY A 55 -5.63 5.49 24.28
N SER A 56 -5.93 4.61 23.32
CA SER A 56 -4.91 3.79 22.65
C SER A 56 -4.10 4.54 21.60
N HIS A 57 -4.42 5.81 21.33
CA HIS A 57 -3.79 6.56 20.25
C HIS A 57 -2.27 6.62 20.38
N ASN A 58 -1.72 6.70 21.58
CA ASN A 58 -0.26 6.75 21.75
C ASN A 58 0.36 5.38 22.08
N ASP A 59 -0.45 4.33 22.18
CA ASP A 59 0.03 2.99 22.50
C ASP A 59 0.42 2.24 21.23
N THR A 60 1.68 1.83 21.14
CA THR A 60 2.22 1.03 20.03
C THR A 60 2.08 -0.47 20.25
N ASN A 61 1.51 -0.88 21.39
CA ASN A 61 1.25 -2.30 21.71
C ASN A 61 -0.18 -2.72 21.35
N ILE A 62 -1.08 -1.77 21.10
CA ILE A 62 -2.48 -2.05 20.75
C ILE A 62 -2.62 -2.06 19.23
N TRP A 63 -3.04 -3.21 18.70
CA TRP A 63 -3.22 -3.43 17.28
C TRP A 63 -4.64 -3.89 16.97
N LEU A 64 -5.33 -3.14 16.11
CA LEU A 64 -6.60 -3.54 15.53
C LEU A 64 -6.35 -4.36 14.27
N TYR A 65 -7.01 -5.50 14.13
CA TYR A 65 -6.90 -6.38 12.97
C TYR A 65 -8.29 -6.82 12.51
N SER A 66 -8.44 -7.09 11.22
CA SER A 66 -9.74 -7.40 10.62
C SER A 66 -10.08 -8.89 10.63
N ARG A 67 -9.09 -9.78 10.82
CA ARG A 67 -9.27 -11.24 10.78
C ARG A 67 -8.67 -11.91 12.00
N GLY A 68 -9.42 -12.83 12.61
CA GLY A 68 -9.02 -13.60 13.79
C GLY A 68 -10.16 -13.69 14.82
N GLU A 69 -9.90 -14.35 15.95
CA GLU A 69 -10.90 -14.49 17.02
C GLU A 69 -11.29 -13.13 17.64
N ASP A 70 -10.31 -12.26 17.88
CA ASP A 70 -10.48 -10.93 18.48
C ASP A 70 -10.41 -9.81 17.43
N HIS A 71 -11.10 -10.01 16.30
CA HIS A 71 -11.22 -8.99 15.25
C HIS A 71 -11.82 -7.69 15.80
N CYS A 72 -11.44 -6.57 15.19
CA CYS A 72 -11.93 -5.26 15.58
C CYS A 72 -13.45 -5.14 15.41
N GLN A 73 -14.06 -4.23 16.17
CA GLN A 73 -15.44 -3.83 15.91
C GLN A 73 -15.50 -3.02 14.61
N THR A 74 -16.07 -3.63 13.57
CA THR A 74 -16.29 -2.97 12.28
C THR A 74 -17.38 -1.91 12.40
N LEU A 75 -17.20 -0.78 11.74
CA LEU A 75 -18.19 0.29 11.65
C LEU A 75 -18.80 0.33 10.25
N ASP A 76 -20.13 0.41 10.18
CA ASP A 76 -20.84 0.65 8.94
C ASP A 76 -20.89 2.16 8.64
N HIS A 77 -20.90 2.54 7.35
CA HIS A 77 -20.95 3.96 6.95
C HIS A 77 -22.14 4.71 7.55
N ILE A 78 -23.27 4.02 7.74
CA ILE A 78 -24.49 4.59 8.34
C ILE A 78 -24.23 5.07 9.78
N ASP A 79 -23.49 4.28 10.56
CA ASP A 79 -23.18 4.64 11.95
C ASP A 79 -22.21 5.82 12.02
N ILE A 80 -21.32 5.93 11.03
CA ILE A 80 -20.36 7.03 10.89
C ILE A 80 -21.10 8.32 10.51
N GLU A 81 -22.00 8.27 9.54
CA GLU A 81 -22.77 9.41 9.06
C GLU A 81 -23.71 9.98 10.13
N ASN A 82 -24.29 9.12 10.97
CA ASN A 82 -25.21 9.52 12.04
C ASN A 82 -24.52 10.21 13.23
N HIS A 83 -23.19 10.18 13.34
CA HIS A 83 -22.47 10.80 14.45
C HIS A 83 -22.08 12.25 14.12
N ASP A 84 -22.35 13.18 15.04
CA ASP A 84 -22.05 14.63 14.93
C ASP A 84 -20.64 14.99 14.42
N THR A 85 -19.61 14.19 14.73
CA THR A 85 -18.20 14.43 14.31
C THR A 85 -17.69 13.42 13.29
N LYS A 86 -18.60 12.62 12.71
CA LYS A 86 -18.28 11.47 11.83
C LYS A 86 -17.20 10.54 12.39
N MET A 87 -17.06 10.49 13.72
CA MET A 87 -16.07 9.68 14.43
C MET A 87 -14.62 9.85 13.92
N ALA A 88 -14.24 11.01 13.37
CA ALA A 88 -12.99 11.15 12.62
C ALA A 88 -11.72 10.69 13.39
N ASN A 89 -11.63 11.00 14.69
CA ASN A 89 -10.52 10.58 15.56
C ASN A 89 -10.72 9.23 16.25
N GLN A 90 -11.81 8.53 15.95
CA GLN A 90 -12.17 7.22 16.51
C GLN A 90 -12.22 6.13 15.44
N ILE A 91 -11.77 6.43 14.23
CA ILE A 91 -11.73 5.49 13.11
C ILE A 91 -10.28 5.10 12.83
N VAL A 92 -10.07 3.80 12.62
CA VAL A 92 -8.82 3.24 12.14
C VAL A 92 -9.10 2.39 10.91
N PHE A 93 -8.44 2.70 9.81
CA PHE A 93 -8.48 1.90 8.60
C PHE A 93 -7.43 0.80 8.69
N VAL A 94 -7.88 -0.44 8.69
CA VAL A 94 -7.03 -1.61 8.94
C VAL A 94 -6.82 -2.40 7.66
N PHE A 95 -5.54 -2.62 7.32
CA PHE A 95 -5.11 -3.46 6.21
C PHE A 95 -4.26 -4.60 6.72
N GLN A 96 -4.77 -5.82 6.61
CA GLN A 96 -4.04 -7.02 7.00
C GLN A 96 -3.55 -7.76 5.74
N MET A 97 -2.24 -7.93 5.65
CA MET A 97 -1.51 -8.42 4.47
C MET A 97 -0.75 -9.72 4.78
N PRO A 98 -0.66 -10.66 3.83
CA PRO A 98 -1.38 -10.69 2.55
C PRO A 98 -2.86 -11.06 2.73
N LEU A 99 -3.69 -10.77 1.71
CA LEU A 99 -5.09 -11.22 1.71
C LEU A 99 -5.20 -12.73 1.48
N PRO A 100 -6.15 -13.40 2.15
CA PRO A 100 -6.47 -14.78 1.86
C PRO A 100 -7.05 -14.92 0.45
N ARG A 101 -6.73 -16.04 -0.22
CA ARG A 101 -7.24 -16.37 -1.56
C ARG A 101 -7.68 -17.83 -1.59
N GLU A 102 -8.81 -18.11 -2.21
CA GLU A 102 -9.35 -19.48 -2.36
C GLU A 102 -9.48 -20.24 -1.01
N GLY A 103 -9.87 -19.51 0.05
CA GLY A 103 -10.03 -20.08 1.39
C GLY A 103 -8.71 -20.43 2.09
N ARG A 104 -7.57 -20.02 1.55
CA ARG A 104 -6.25 -20.22 2.16
C ARG A 104 -5.64 -18.88 2.56
N GLN A 105 -5.10 -18.84 3.77
CA GLN A 105 -4.28 -17.73 4.24
C GLN A 105 -2.94 -17.81 3.50
N LEU A 106 -2.66 -16.81 2.66
CA LEU A 106 -1.37 -16.67 2.00
C LEU A 106 -0.35 -16.09 3.00
N ASP A 107 0.92 -16.22 2.66
CA ASP A 107 2.04 -15.68 3.42
C ASP A 107 3.06 -15.05 2.48
N TYR A 108 3.76 -14.05 2.98
CA TYR A 108 4.93 -13.52 2.31
C TYR A 108 6.15 -14.38 2.60
N SER A 109 7.14 -14.26 1.71
CA SER A 109 8.38 -15.01 1.77
C SER A 109 9.57 -14.07 1.67
N ARG A 110 10.66 -14.44 2.36
CA ARG A 110 11.94 -13.70 2.32
C ARG A 110 12.62 -13.69 0.95
N TRP A 111 12.15 -14.51 0.02
CA TRP A 111 12.60 -14.47 -1.37
C TRP A 111 12.04 -13.27 -2.14
N GLN A 112 10.96 -12.67 -1.64
CA GLN A 112 10.38 -11.45 -2.20
C GLN A 112 11.18 -10.25 -1.72
N GLN A 113 11.66 -9.44 -2.66
CA GLN A 113 12.70 -8.46 -2.39
C GLN A 113 12.18 -7.17 -1.77
N ASN A 114 10.98 -6.72 -2.12
CA ASN A 114 10.43 -5.46 -1.63
C ASN A 114 8.90 -5.51 -1.48
N LEU A 115 8.38 -4.67 -0.59
CA LEU A 115 6.95 -4.44 -0.40
C LEU A 115 6.65 -2.96 -0.53
N ILE A 116 5.90 -2.58 -1.57
CA ILE A 116 5.50 -1.19 -1.80
C ILE A 116 4.01 -1.08 -1.51
N GLY A 117 3.63 -0.15 -0.64
CA GLY A 117 2.25 0.19 -0.34
C GLY A 117 1.87 1.52 -0.98
N VAL A 118 0.89 1.50 -1.87
CA VAL A 118 0.31 2.70 -2.50
C VAL A 118 -1.14 2.84 -2.06
N LEU A 119 -1.46 3.95 -1.41
CA LEU A 119 -2.79 4.26 -0.90
C LEU A 119 -3.61 5.00 -1.96
N GLN A 120 -4.87 4.64 -2.09
CA GLN A 120 -5.87 5.31 -2.90
C GLN A 120 -7.06 5.64 -1.99
N THR A 121 -7.54 6.87 -2.08
CA THR A 121 -8.59 7.41 -1.22
C THR A 121 -9.85 7.61 -2.03
N ASP A 122 -10.96 7.04 -1.59
CA ASP A 122 -12.27 7.26 -2.19
C ASP A 122 -13.01 8.32 -1.38
N ILE A 123 -13.21 9.49 -1.98
CA ILE A 123 -13.78 10.66 -1.32
C ILE A 123 -15.10 10.99 -1.99
N ALA A 124 -16.19 10.97 -1.22
CA ALA A 124 -17.50 11.34 -1.71
C ALA A 124 -17.55 12.84 -2.01
N TYR A 125 -18.15 13.19 -3.15
CA TYR A 125 -18.42 14.58 -3.49
C TYR A 125 -19.46 15.18 -2.53
N ASP A 126 -19.18 16.36 -2.00
CA ASP A 126 -20.12 17.14 -1.21
C ASP A 126 -20.13 18.58 -1.73
N ALA A 127 -21.31 19.08 -2.11
CA ALA A 127 -21.48 20.44 -2.60
C ALA A 127 -21.05 21.51 -1.57
N ASN A 128 -21.07 21.19 -0.27
CA ASN A 128 -20.65 22.09 0.79
C ASN A 128 -19.14 22.11 1.01
N ILE A 129 -18.44 21.04 0.65
CA ILE A 129 -16.99 20.87 0.86
C ILE A 129 -16.33 20.54 -0.47
N LEU A 130 -16.02 21.59 -1.23
CA LEU A 130 -15.25 21.47 -2.46
C LEU A 130 -13.77 21.25 -2.13
N LEU A 131 -13.25 20.06 -2.45
CA LEU A 131 -11.81 19.81 -2.36
C LEU A 131 -11.05 20.75 -3.28
N LYS A 132 -10.10 21.48 -2.71
CA LYS A 132 -9.18 22.32 -3.48
C LYS A 132 -8.06 21.44 -4.06
N PRO A 133 -7.50 21.79 -5.22
CA PRO A 133 -6.26 21.18 -5.69
C PRO A 133 -5.15 21.35 -4.67
N HIS A 134 -4.26 20.36 -4.54
CA HIS A 134 -3.15 20.35 -3.58
C HIS A 134 -3.59 20.48 -2.11
N THR A 135 -4.74 19.92 -1.76
CA THR A 135 -5.15 19.80 -0.35
C THR A 135 -4.16 18.89 0.36
N LYS A 136 -3.73 19.25 1.57
CA LYS A 136 -2.81 18.41 2.36
C LYS A 136 -3.58 17.46 3.25
N MET A 137 -3.21 16.18 3.19
CA MET A 137 -3.73 15.13 4.03
C MET A 137 -2.62 14.64 4.97
N SER A 138 -2.88 14.66 6.28
CA SER A 138 -2.01 14.10 7.29
C SER A 138 -2.45 12.67 7.64
N ILE A 139 -1.53 11.73 7.58
CA ILE A 139 -1.77 10.29 7.71
C ILE A 139 -0.86 9.76 8.83
N ASP A 140 -1.44 9.23 9.91
CA ASP A 140 -0.72 8.45 10.92
C ASP A 140 -0.80 6.98 10.51
N ALA A 141 0.30 6.46 9.97
CA ALA A 141 0.41 5.09 9.51
C ALA A 141 1.31 4.28 10.45
N ARG A 142 0.79 3.14 10.92
CA ARG A 142 1.49 2.22 11.81
C ARG A 142 1.52 0.84 11.22
N LEU A 143 2.72 0.29 11.14
CA LEU A 143 3.00 -1.01 10.57
C LEU A 143 3.46 -1.96 11.67
N ALA A 144 2.82 -3.12 11.72
CA ALA A 144 3.18 -4.24 12.55
C ALA A 144 3.44 -5.48 11.70
N TYR A 145 4.12 -6.45 12.28
CA TYR A 145 4.38 -7.74 11.66
C TYR A 145 4.04 -8.90 12.60
N ARG A 146 3.90 -10.07 11.99
CA ARG A 146 3.78 -11.35 12.68
C ARG A 146 4.41 -12.45 11.83
N ASN A 147 4.93 -13.51 12.46
CA ASN A 147 5.47 -14.66 11.74
C ASN A 147 4.58 -15.90 11.92
N LYS A 148 4.79 -16.90 11.07
CA LYS A 148 4.18 -18.22 11.23
C LYS A 148 4.58 -18.83 12.57
N GLY A 149 3.59 -19.31 13.32
CA GLY A 149 3.77 -19.89 14.66
C GLY A 149 3.53 -18.91 15.80
N ASP A 150 3.48 -17.60 15.54
CA ASP A 150 3.01 -16.61 16.49
C ASP A 150 1.47 -16.70 16.65
N HIS A 151 0.97 -16.42 17.85
CA HIS A 151 -0.48 -16.36 18.10
C HIS A 151 -1.14 -15.27 17.25
N ASP A 152 -2.43 -15.41 16.91
CA ASP A 152 -3.14 -14.43 16.05
C ASP A 152 -3.18 -12.99 16.59
N GLN A 153 -2.90 -12.83 17.88
CA GLN A 153 -2.90 -11.57 18.60
C GLN A 153 -1.48 -10.98 18.80
N ASP A 154 -0.43 -11.74 18.51
CA ASP A 154 0.96 -11.36 18.80
C ASP A 154 1.54 -10.48 17.67
N TRP A 155 0.90 -9.34 17.43
CA TRP A 155 1.37 -8.33 16.48
C TRP A 155 2.50 -7.51 17.10
N LYS A 156 3.62 -7.42 16.39
CA LYS A 156 4.83 -6.74 16.86
C LYS A 156 5.01 -5.45 16.07
N TYR A 157 5.26 -4.36 16.79
CA TYR A 157 5.55 -3.07 16.18
C TYR A 157 6.74 -3.18 15.21
N LEU A 158 6.57 -2.65 14.00
CA LEU A 158 7.65 -2.51 13.02
C LEU A 158 8.08 -1.06 12.88
N ALA A 159 7.14 -0.19 12.53
CA ALA A 159 7.38 1.22 12.27
C ALA A 159 6.08 2.03 12.39
N SER A 160 6.20 3.32 12.66
CA SER A 160 5.08 4.27 12.57
C SER A 160 5.60 5.63 12.11
N SER A 161 4.81 6.35 11.32
CA SER A 161 5.08 7.74 10.98
C SER A 161 3.79 8.55 10.81
N LEU A 162 3.85 9.81 11.19
CA LEU A 162 2.86 10.82 10.86
C LEU A 162 3.36 11.60 9.64
N GLU A 163 2.83 11.28 8.48
CA GLU A 163 3.24 11.84 7.20
C GLU A 163 2.19 12.82 6.68
N THR A 164 2.63 13.89 6.02
CA THR A 164 1.73 14.75 5.25
C THR A 164 1.96 14.52 3.76
N ARG A 165 0.88 14.33 3.01
CA ARG A 165 0.87 14.08 1.57
C ARG A 165 -0.08 15.04 0.87
N ASP A 166 0.26 15.42 -0.34
CA ASP A 166 -0.62 16.23 -1.18
C ASP A 166 -1.68 15.31 -1.81
N LEU A 167 -2.92 15.74 -1.70
CA LEU A 167 -4.10 15.07 -2.20
C LEU A 167 -4.60 15.85 -3.42
N ASP A 168 -4.27 15.32 -4.59
CA ASP A 168 -4.68 15.87 -5.88
C ASP A 168 -5.88 15.09 -6.40
N CYS A 169 -7.05 15.68 -6.26
CA CYS A 169 -8.32 15.11 -6.69
C CYS A 169 -8.98 15.96 -7.76
N PHE A 170 -9.63 15.29 -8.72
CA PHE A 170 -10.36 15.92 -9.81
C PHE A 170 -11.78 15.33 -9.90
N ALA A 171 -12.74 16.15 -10.30
CA ALA A 171 -14.12 15.73 -10.55
C ALA A 171 -14.50 16.17 -11.96
N ASP A 172 -14.67 15.21 -12.87
CA ASP A 172 -14.96 15.51 -14.29
C ASP A 172 -16.44 15.81 -14.54
N ASN A 173 -17.36 15.20 -13.78
CA ASN A 173 -18.81 15.41 -13.89
C ASN A 173 -19.44 15.46 -12.49
N VAL A 174 -19.91 16.64 -12.11
CA VAL A 174 -20.38 16.94 -10.77
C VAL A 174 -21.85 16.55 -10.63
N THR A 175 -22.12 15.40 -10.01
CA THR A 175 -23.42 15.11 -9.38
C THR A 175 -23.17 14.44 -8.03
N ASP A 176 -24.11 14.56 -7.09
CA ASP A 176 -23.94 14.23 -5.67
C ASP A 176 -23.63 12.74 -5.37
N GLU A 177 -23.71 11.86 -6.37
CA GLU A 177 -23.39 10.42 -6.25
C GLU A 177 -21.96 10.06 -6.73
N TYR A 178 -21.14 11.04 -7.13
CA TYR A 178 -19.81 10.78 -7.70
C TYR A 178 -18.69 10.84 -6.65
N LEU A 179 -17.73 9.92 -6.79
CA LEU A 179 -16.47 9.95 -6.05
C LEU A 179 -15.48 10.87 -6.77
N TYR A 180 -14.68 11.59 -5.99
CA TYR A 180 -13.50 12.28 -6.51
C TYR A 180 -12.49 11.26 -7.06
N ASN A 181 -11.89 11.56 -8.22
CA ASN A 181 -10.78 10.81 -8.74
C ASN A 181 -9.48 11.39 -8.21
N CYS A 182 -8.91 10.73 -7.19
CA CYS A 182 -7.70 11.18 -6.51
C CYS A 182 -6.46 10.42 -6.99
N ASN A 183 -5.34 11.12 -7.09
CA ASN A 183 -4.05 10.51 -7.40
C ASN A 183 -3.62 9.54 -6.30
N ALA A 184 -2.91 8.49 -6.70
CA ALA A 184 -2.40 7.48 -5.80
C ALA A 184 -1.25 8.03 -4.93
N ILE A 185 -1.28 7.74 -3.63
CA ILE A 185 -0.33 8.24 -2.63
C ILE A 185 0.67 7.13 -2.30
N PRO A 186 1.98 7.30 -2.58
CA PRO A 186 3.00 6.36 -2.12
C PRO A 186 3.11 6.44 -0.60
N LEU A 187 2.74 5.36 0.11
CA LEU A 187 2.66 5.34 1.56
C LEU A 187 3.94 4.81 2.20
N PHE A 188 4.39 3.62 1.79
CA PHE A 188 5.61 3.01 2.32
C PHE A 188 6.30 2.10 1.30
N GLU A 189 7.60 1.89 1.51
CA GLU A 189 8.40 0.88 0.81
C GLU A 189 9.28 0.15 1.83
N LEU A 190 9.14 -1.16 1.91
CA LEU A 190 10.06 -2.03 2.64
C LEU A 190 11.06 -2.62 1.66
N GLY A 191 12.35 -2.39 1.90
CA GLY A 191 13.43 -2.96 1.07
C GLY A 191 13.69 -4.45 1.30
N SER A 192 12.90 -5.12 2.14
CA SER A 192 12.90 -6.58 2.31
C SER A 192 11.61 -7.07 2.98
N LEU A 193 11.06 -8.20 2.53
CA LEU A 193 9.96 -8.90 3.21
C LEU A 193 10.51 -9.94 4.18
N HIS A 194 10.90 -9.49 5.38
CA HIS A 194 11.49 -10.38 6.39
C HIS A 194 10.44 -11.26 7.11
N HIS A 195 9.19 -10.79 7.19
CA HIS A 195 8.11 -11.40 7.97
C HIS A 195 7.01 -11.97 7.08
N ASP A 196 6.25 -12.93 7.62
CA ASP A 196 5.22 -13.65 6.86
C ASP A 196 3.91 -12.85 6.72
N TYR A 197 3.57 -12.06 7.74
CA TYR A 197 2.34 -11.28 7.83
C TYR A 197 2.62 -9.84 8.26
N TYR A 198 1.85 -8.91 7.70
CA TYR A 198 1.92 -7.49 8.03
C TYR A 198 0.53 -6.93 8.32
N LEU A 199 0.47 -5.97 9.22
CA LEU A 199 -0.73 -5.26 9.60
C LEU A 199 -0.45 -3.76 9.53
N LEU A 200 -1.25 -3.04 8.77
CA LEU A 200 -1.14 -1.60 8.63
C LEU A 200 -2.41 -0.95 9.19
N ASN A 201 -2.23 -0.15 10.22
CA ASN A 201 -3.28 0.67 10.80
C ASN A 201 -3.05 2.11 10.36
N VAL A 202 -4.03 2.66 9.65
CA VAL A 202 -3.99 4.02 9.12
C VAL A 202 -5.05 4.85 9.82
N ARG A 203 -4.63 5.98 10.39
CA ARG A 203 -5.49 6.97 11.02
C ARG A 203 -5.34 8.30 10.31
N ILE A 204 -6.43 9.04 10.25
CA ILE A 204 -6.50 10.35 9.60
C ILE A 204 -6.88 11.35 10.69
N PRO A 205 -5.91 11.81 11.50
CA PRO A 205 -6.21 12.63 12.67
C PRO A 205 -6.74 13.99 12.25
N VAL A 206 -7.83 14.43 12.86
CA VAL A 206 -8.42 15.76 12.68
C VAL A 206 -8.09 16.61 13.89
N ASP A 207 -7.44 17.75 13.63
CA ASP A 207 -7.05 18.70 14.67
C ASP A 207 -7.31 20.14 14.21
N SER A 208 -8.19 20.84 14.92
CA SER A 208 -8.58 22.22 14.63
C SER A 208 -7.48 23.24 14.94
N ASP A 209 -6.66 22.99 15.96
CA ASP A 209 -5.60 23.90 16.41
C ASP A 209 -4.41 23.82 15.44
N MET A 210 -4.04 22.60 15.04
CA MET A 210 -2.97 22.36 14.06
C MET A 210 -3.45 22.45 12.59
N LYS A 211 -4.75 22.67 12.37
CA LYS A 211 -5.39 22.71 11.04
C LYS A 211 -5.13 21.46 10.21
N MET A 212 -5.16 20.29 10.84
CA MET A 212 -4.96 19.00 10.18
C MET A 212 -6.29 18.43 9.71
N ASN A 213 -6.36 18.04 8.44
CA ASN A 213 -7.46 17.27 7.85
C ASN A 213 -8.86 17.91 8.00
N LEU A 214 -8.95 19.24 8.04
CA LEU A 214 -10.24 19.95 8.16
C LEU A 214 -11.01 20.03 6.83
N ASP A 215 -10.30 20.07 5.69
CA ASP A 215 -10.85 20.39 4.37
C ASP A 215 -10.73 19.23 3.36
N ILE A 216 -10.55 17.99 3.83
CA ILE A 216 -10.30 16.81 2.97
C ILE A 216 -11.57 16.11 2.48
N GLY A 217 -12.76 16.66 2.78
CA GLY A 217 -14.06 16.08 2.43
C GLY A 217 -14.41 14.83 3.22
N HIS A 218 -15.38 14.06 2.72
CA HIS A 218 -15.81 12.82 3.36
C HIS A 218 -15.12 11.62 2.70
N ILE A 219 -14.13 11.06 3.40
CA ILE A 219 -13.47 9.81 2.98
C ILE A 219 -14.44 8.67 3.27
N GLN A 220 -14.88 8.00 2.21
CA GLN A 220 -15.76 6.84 2.29
C GLN A 220 -14.93 5.60 2.56
N ASP A 221 -13.95 5.33 1.70
CA ASP A 221 -13.13 4.12 1.76
C ASP A 221 -11.66 4.42 1.45
N LEU A 222 -10.79 3.50 1.88
CA LEU A 222 -9.37 3.50 1.53
C LEU A 222 -8.99 2.18 0.89
N HIS A 223 -8.27 2.27 -0.23
CA HIS A 223 -7.71 1.13 -0.93
C HIS A 223 -6.19 1.15 -0.83
N LEU A 224 -5.58 0.03 -0.44
CA LEU A 224 -4.14 -0.16 -0.43
C LEU A 224 -3.74 -1.13 -1.53
N SER A 225 -3.02 -0.62 -2.53
CA SER A 225 -2.33 -1.44 -3.53
C SER A 225 -0.97 -1.85 -2.99
N VAL A 226 -0.81 -3.13 -2.73
CA VAL A 226 0.43 -3.72 -2.23
C VAL A 226 1.15 -4.42 -3.38
N ILE A 227 2.37 -3.99 -3.68
CA ILE A 227 3.18 -4.51 -4.78
C ILE A 227 4.39 -5.22 -4.19
N TYR A 228 4.63 -6.45 -4.62
CA TYR A 228 5.79 -7.24 -4.21
C TYR A 228 6.43 -7.97 -5.40
N GLN A 229 7.74 -8.13 -5.34
CA GLN A 229 8.50 -8.84 -6.36
C GLN A 229 8.46 -10.36 -6.14
N ASN A 230 8.15 -11.12 -7.20
CA ASN A 230 8.03 -12.59 -7.16
C ASN A 230 9.37 -13.31 -7.26
#